data_AF-A0A382SRB1-F1
#
_entry.id   AF-A0A382SRB1-F1
#
_cell.length_a   1.000
_cell.length_b   1.000
_cell.length_c   1.000
_cell.angle_alpha   90.00
_cell.angle_beta   90.00
_cell.angle_gamma   90.00
#
_symmetry.space_group_name_H-M   'P 1'
#
loop_
_entity.id
_entity.type
_entity.pdbx_description
1 polymer ?
#
loop_
_entity_poly.entity_id
_entity_poly.type
_entity_poly.pdbx_seq_one_letter_code
_entity_poly.pdbx_strand_id
1 'polypeptide(L)' 'MDIITKLSQVLEQRKKAEPNYSYVKKLYDKGTEEILKKVEEETFELINATREQH' A
#
# COMPACT_ATOMS: atom_id res chain seq x y z
N MET A 1 9.81 6.89 -13.49
CA MET A 1 8.51 6.29 -13.87
C MET A 1 8.55 4.77 -13.92
N ASP A 2 9.57 4.16 -14.54
CA ASP A 2 9.67 2.71 -14.77
C ASP A 2 9.41 1.84 -13.51
N ILE A 3 9.99 2.21 -12.35
CA ILE A 3 9.78 1.46 -11.11
C ILE A 3 8.33 1.51 -10.59
N ILE A 4 7.65 2.64 -10.75
CA ILE A 4 6.24 2.79 -10.35
C ILE A 4 5.35 1.94 -11.25
N THR A 5 5.61 1.94 -12.56
CA THR A 5 4.88 1.10 -13.52
C THR A 5 5.06 -0.39 -13.21
N LYS A 6 6.29 -0.84 -12.92
CA LYS A 6 6.56 -2.22 -12.51
C LYS A 6 5.86 -2.58 -11.20
N LEU A 7 5.87 -1.67 -10.22
CA LEU A 7 5.16 -1.86 -8.97
C LEU A 7 3.65 -2.01 -9.19
N SER A 8 3.04 -1.15 -10.02
CA SER A 8 1.61 -1.27 -10.38
C SER A 8 1.29 -2.62 -11.03
N GLN A 9 2.14 -3.12 -11.92
CA GLN A 9 1.96 -4.45 -12.52
C GLN A 9 2.00 -5.57 -11.46
N VAL A 10 2.92 -5.50 -10.51
CA VAL A 10 3.02 -6.47 -9.40
C VAL A 10 1.78 -6.41 -8.49
N LEU A 11 1.26 -5.21 -8.21
CA LEU A 11 0.05 -5.03 -7.41
C LEU A 11 -1.18 -5.64 -8.10
N GLU A 12 -1.35 -5.44 -9.40
CA GLU A 12 -2.46 -6.02 -10.18
C GLU A 12 -2.38 -7.55 -10.25
N GLN A 13 -1.17 -8.11 -10.41
CA GLN A 13 -0.98 -9.57 -10.34
C GLN A 13 -1.37 -10.12 -8.97
N ARG A 14 -0.95 -9.45 -7.89
CA ARG A 14 -1.20 -9.89 -6.51
C ARG A 14 -2.64 -9.67 -6.02
N LYS A 15 -3.41 -8.82 -6.70
CA LYS A 15 -4.85 -8.61 -6.46
C LYS A 15 -5.70 -9.84 -6.82
N LYS A 16 -5.23 -10.68 -7.73
CA LYS A 16 -5.91 -11.93 -8.15
C LYS A 16 -5.31 -13.19 -7.53
N ALA A 17 -4.27 -13.05 -6.72
CA ALA A 17 -3.58 -14.17 -6.07
C ALA A 17 -4.39 -14.71 -4.87
N GLU A 18 -4.11 -15.96 -4.49
CA GLU A 18 -4.72 -16.62 -3.33
C GLU A 18 -4.51 -15.79 -2.03
N PRO A 19 -5.58 -15.49 -1.26
CA PRO A 19 -5.54 -14.57 -0.12
C PRO A 19 -4.60 -15.02 1.01
N ASN A 20 -4.33 -16.32 1.12
CA ASN A 20 -3.46 -16.86 2.16
C ASN A 20 -1.98 -16.46 2.00
N TYR A 21 -1.57 -16.03 0.80
CA TYR A 21 -0.16 -15.75 0.49
C TYR A 21 0.13 -14.31 0.06
N SER A 22 -0.87 -13.42 0.02
CA SER A 22 -0.72 -12.05 -0.48
C SER A 22 -1.31 -11.03 0.49
N TYR A 23 -0.47 -10.22 1.12
CA TYR A 23 -0.91 -9.07 1.92
C TYR A 23 -1.74 -8.08 1.07
N VAL A 24 -1.37 -7.90 -0.20
CA VAL A 24 -2.08 -7.07 -1.17
C VAL A 24 -3.51 -7.58 -1.38
N LYS A 25 -3.71 -8.90 -1.52
CA LYS A 25 -5.05 -9.50 -1.63
C LYS A 25 -5.89 -9.24 -0.37
N LYS A 26 -5.30 -9.46 0.82
CA LYS A 26 -5.97 -9.17 2.10
C LYS A 26 -6.39 -7.71 2.20
N LEU A 27 -5.54 -6.78 1.74
CA LEU A 27 -5.86 -5.35 1.73
C LEU A 27 -7.02 -5.02 0.79
N TYR A 28 -7.01 -5.58 -0.44
CA TYR A 28 -8.12 -5.39 -1.39
C TYR A 28 -9.43 -6.03 -0.92
N ASP A 29 -9.38 -7.18 -0.24
CA ASP A 29 -10.57 -7.85 0.31
C ASP A 29 -11.21 -7.07 1.45
N LYS A 30 -10.40 -6.35 2.23
CA LYS A 30 -10.89 -5.40 3.25
C LYS A 30 -11.52 -4.14 2.64
N GLY A 31 -11.28 -3.87 1.36
CA GLY A 31 -11.89 -2.78 0.62
C GLY A 31 -11.19 -1.43 0.74
N THR A 32 -11.71 -0.45 0.02
CA THR A 32 -11.10 0.88 -0.17
C THR A 32 -10.85 1.62 1.14
N GLU A 33 -11.74 1.49 2.13
CA GLU A 33 -11.62 2.17 3.42
C GLU A 33 -10.35 1.78 4.18
N GLU A 34 -9.99 0.48 4.20
CA GLU A 34 -8.76 0.03 4.85
C GLU A 34 -7.51 0.56 4.13
N ILE A 35 -7.56 0.61 2.80
CA ILE A 35 -6.47 1.14 1.99
C ILE A 35 -6.26 2.62 2.29
N LEU A 36 -7.34 3.41 2.39
CA LEU A 36 -7.28 4.84 2.72
C LEU A 36 -6.70 5.07 4.11
N LYS A 37 -7.12 4.29 5.12
CA LYS A 37 -6.55 4.36 6.47
C LYS A 37 -5.05 4.14 6.46
N LYS A 38 -4.56 3.16 5.70
CA LYS A 38 -3.13 2.89 5.60
C LYS A 38 -2.38 4.04 4.89
N VAL A 39 -2.96 4.64 3.86
CA VAL A 39 -2.38 5.82 3.21
C VAL A 39 -2.30 7.02 4.16
N GLU A 40 -3.34 7.24 4.96
CA GLU A 40 -3.35 8.29 5.98
C GLU A 40 -2.26 8.07 7.04
N GLU A 41 -2.17 6.86 7.59
CA GLU A 41 -1.15 6.48 8.58
C GLU A 41 0.28 6.77 8.09
N GLU A 42 0.65 6.26 6.92
CA GLU A 42 1.99 6.43 6.34
C GLU A 42 2.29 7.90 5.99
N THR A 43 1.24 8.68 5.66
CA THR A 43 1.39 10.12 5.43
C THR A 43 1.73 10.86 6.72
N PHE A 44 1.05 10.55 7.82
CA PHE A 44 1.36 11.11 9.13
C PHE A 44 2.75 10.69 9.62
N GLU A 45 3.12 9.43 9.44
CA GLU A 45 4.46 8.93 9.78
C GLU A 45 5.55 9.68 9.02
N LEU A 46 5.37 9.90 7.71
CA LEU A 46 6.32 10.65 6.89
C LEU A 46 6.47 12.11 7.35
N ILE A 47 5.35 12.77 7.66
CA ILE A 47 5.35 14.15 8.16
C ILE A 47 6.11 14.23 9.50
N ASN A 48 5.83 13.30 10.42
CA ASN A 48 6.48 13.27 11.73
C ASN A 48 7.98 12.99 11.60
N ALA A 49 8.36 11.99 10.80
CA ALA A 49 9.77 11.68 10.55
C ALA A 49 10.54 12.86 9.96
N THR A 50 9.90 13.64 9.07
CA THR A 50 10.52 14.84 8.49
C THR A 50 10.67 15.97 9.52
N ARG A 51 9.71 16.10 10.44
CA ARG A 51 9.76 17.10 11.53
C ARG A 51 10.79 16.75 12.60
N GLU A 52 10.97 15.47 12.93
CA GLU A 52 11.96 14.99 13.90
C GLU A 52 13.40 15.06 13.38
N GLN A 53 13.60 15.11 12.06
CA GLN A 53 14.91 15.29 11.43
C GLN A 53 15.40 16.74 11.38
N HIS A 54 14.63 17.69 11.92
CA HIS A 54 14.96 19.12 12.04
C HIS A 54 15.01 19.56 13.51
#